data_AF-S9P9X5-F1
#
_entry.id   AF-S9P9X5-F1
#
_cell.length_a   1.000
_cell.length_b   1.000
_cell.length_c   1.000
_cell.angle_alpha   90.00
_cell.angle_beta   90.00
_cell.angle_gamma   90.00
#
_symmetry.space_group_name_H-M   'P 1'
#
loop_
_entity.id
_entity.type
_entity.pdbx_description
1 polymer ?
#
loop_
_entity_poly.entity_id
_entity_poly.type
_entity_poly.pdbx_seq_one_letter_code
_entity_poly.pdbx_strand_id
1 'polypeptide(L)'
;MLSPLGVSYLGLDDEGFAHFLRGTGAPFASVGALTFLFALLSLGRWGLRVMLSQKHPYEPWLWDHSWRHELQDQRLTQLLVSWPVSLVLLAVLAVVHWLFYSRVFSQGHVLPGALLGLVLLGFDIIIFTRVLGPTVLGTLALLRFGRMRLLLPGVPLELGSRCQVHLEARSLARMSNVKVELRRIREWAETTGCGDERLTQSVTHIEHSHTYTVDAAALHEGKALALPLELPEGGPEHSTALHASRSCHWELKLSSEVSSVHLDTTFVLPVYYVVGGHPARAS
;
A
#
# COMPACT_ATOMS: atom_id res chain seq x y z
N MET A 1 -38.17 8.41 4.89
CA MET A 1 -38.89 8.27 6.18
C MET A 1 -38.67 6.86 6.70
N LEU A 2 -37.73 6.69 7.63
CA LEU A 2 -37.56 5.42 8.33
C LEU A 2 -38.71 5.27 9.34
N SER A 3 -39.36 4.10 9.35
CA SER A 3 -40.45 3.80 10.28
C SER A 3 -39.98 3.94 11.74
N PRO A 4 -40.70 4.69 12.59
CA PRO A 4 -40.34 4.87 14.01
C PRO A 4 -40.40 3.57 14.84
N LEU A 5 -40.91 2.47 14.28
CA LEU A 5 -41.01 1.17 14.97
C LEU A 5 -39.66 0.46 15.18
N GLY A 6 -38.62 0.82 14.44
CA GLY A 6 -37.28 0.23 14.62
C GLY A 6 -36.54 0.73 15.87
N VAL A 7 -36.86 1.93 16.35
CA VAL A 7 -36.10 2.61 17.42
C VAL A 7 -36.51 2.14 18.81
N SER A 8 -37.77 1.71 18.99
CA SER A 8 -38.25 1.20 20.29
C SER A 8 -37.57 -0.10 20.74
N TYR A 9 -36.95 -0.87 19.84
CA TYR A 9 -36.27 -2.12 20.20
C TYR A 9 -34.94 -1.92 20.95
N LEU A 10 -34.37 -0.71 20.94
CA LEU A 10 -33.08 -0.43 21.61
C LEU A 10 -33.24 0.16 23.02
N GLY A 11 -34.45 0.52 23.44
CA GLY A 11 -34.70 1.07 24.79
C GLY A 11 -33.86 2.32 25.10
N LEU A 12 -33.62 3.16 24.10
CA LEU A 12 -33.01 4.48 24.25
C LEU A 12 -34.14 5.52 24.27
N ASP A 13 -34.13 6.39 25.28
CA ASP A 13 -34.95 7.59 25.28
C ASP A 13 -34.36 8.62 24.27
N ASP A 14 -35.19 9.60 23.88
CA ASP A 14 -34.81 10.60 22.89
C ASP A 14 -33.55 11.39 23.31
N GLU A 15 -33.36 11.60 24.62
CA GLU A 15 -32.18 12.28 25.17
C GLU A 15 -30.92 11.42 25.08
N GLY A 16 -31.00 10.12 25.42
CA GLY A 16 -29.91 9.17 25.27
C GLY A 16 -29.48 8.97 23.82
N PHE A 17 -30.44 8.98 22.89
CA PHE A 17 -30.15 8.92 21.46
C PHE A 17 -29.47 10.21 20.97
N ALA A 18 -29.91 11.38 21.41
CA ALA A 18 -29.28 12.66 21.05
C ALA A 18 -27.86 12.80 21.64
N HIS A 19 -27.63 12.34 22.87
CA HIS A 19 -26.30 12.31 23.48
C HIS A 19 -25.37 11.32 22.76
N PHE A 20 -25.90 10.15 22.38
CA PHE A 20 -25.20 9.19 21.55
C PHE A 20 -24.82 9.79 20.19
N LEU A 21 -25.73 10.47 19.50
CA LEU A 21 -25.44 11.13 18.22
C LEU A 21 -24.44 12.27 18.34
N ARG A 22 -24.47 13.07 19.42
CA ARG A 22 -23.46 14.12 19.66
C ARG A 22 -22.09 13.53 19.99
N GLY A 23 -22.04 12.45 20.78
CA GLY A 23 -20.80 11.75 21.11
C GLY A 23 -20.20 10.98 19.93
N THR A 24 -21.06 10.41 19.07
CA THR A 24 -20.64 9.67 17.88
C THR A 24 -20.39 10.55 16.67
N GLY A 25 -20.98 11.75 16.57
CA GLY A 25 -20.80 12.64 15.41
C GLY A 25 -19.39 13.22 15.29
N ALA A 26 -18.71 13.48 16.41
CA ALA A 26 -17.37 14.05 16.44
C ALA A 26 -16.30 13.23 15.68
N PRO A 27 -16.18 11.88 15.87
CA PRO A 27 -15.23 11.09 15.10
C PRO A 27 -15.55 11.07 13.60
N PHE A 28 -16.84 10.98 13.21
CA PHE A 28 -17.21 11.03 11.80
C PHE A 28 -16.87 12.38 11.15
N ALA A 29 -17.14 13.49 11.83
CA ALA A 29 -16.77 14.83 11.36
C ALA A 29 -15.24 14.96 11.19
N SER A 30 -14.47 14.39 12.12
CA SER A 30 -13.00 14.39 12.07
C SER A 30 -12.47 13.60 10.89
N VAL A 31 -12.99 12.38 10.65
CA VAL A 31 -12.63 11.54 9.50
C VAL A 31 -13.02 12.23 8.19
N GLY A 32 -14.21 12.84 8.14
CA GLY A 32 -14.68 13.60 6.97
C GLY A 32 -13.78 14.78 6.63
N ALA A 33 -13.44 15.62 7.63
CA ALA A 33 -12.55 16.76 7.45
C ALA A 33 -11.15 16.33 6.99
N LEU A 34 -10.60 15.26 7.57
CA LEU A 34 -9.31 14.70 7.18
C LEU A 34 -9.32 14.21 5.73
N THR A 35 -10.37 13.47 5.35
CA THR A 35 -10.56 12.97 3.98
C THR A 35 -10.65 14.11 2.97
N PHE A 36 -11.38 15.17 3.31
CA PHE A 36 -11.49 16.37 2.48
C PHE A 36 -10.14 17.07 2.30
N LEU A 37 -9.35 17.21 3.38
CA LEU A 37 -8.01 17.78 3.31
C LEU A 37 -7.09 16.97 2.38
N PHE A 38 -7.11 15.64 2.48
CA PHE A 38 -6.34 14.77 1.58
C PHE A 38 -6.77 14.92 0.11
N ALA A 39 -8.07 15.08 -0.15
CA ALA A 39 -8.60 15.33 -1.48
C ALA A 39 -8.13 16.67 -2.07
N LEU A 40 -8.06 17.73 -1.25
CA LEU A 40 -7.52 19.02 -1.70
C LEU A 40 -6.03 18.93 -2.04
N LEU A 41 -5.24 18.24 -1.21
CA LEU A 41 -3.81 18.04 -1.45
C LEU A 41 -3.56 17.19 -2.71
N SER A 42 -4.40 16.18 -2.98
CA SER A 42 -4.28 15.36 -4.18
C SER A 42 -4.62 16.13 -5.45
N LEU A 43 -5.62 17.03 -5.40
CA LEU A 43 -5.99 17.89 -6.51
C LEU A 43 -4.86 18.87 -6.87
N GLY A 44 -4.21 19.47 -5.87
CA GLY A 44 -3.04 20.33 -6.10
C GLY A 44 -1.87 19.59 -6.77
N ARG A 45 -1.59 18.36 -6.32
CA ARG A 45 -0.59 17.49 -6.95
C ARG A 45 -0.97 17.11 -8.37
N TRP A 46 -2.25 16.85 -8.65
CA TRP A 46 -2.73 16.60 -10.00
C TRP A 46 -2.52 17.81 -10.92
N GLY A 47 -2.90 19.01 -10.49
CA GLY A 47 -2.69 20.23 -11.27
C GLY A 47 -1.21 20.49 -11.59
N LEU A 48 -0.32 20.30 -10.61
CA LEU A 48 1.12 20.42 -10.81
C LEU A 48 1.63 19.41 -11.85
N ARG A 49 1.17 18.16 -11.79
CA ARG A 49 1.54 17.13 -12.77
C ARG A 49 1.09 17.48 -14.17
N VAL A 50 -0.15 17.94 -14.35
CA VAL A 50 -0.67 18.36 -15.68
C VAL A 50 0.17 19.51 -16.25
N MET A 51 0.53 20.48 -15.42
CA MET A 51 1.40 21.57 -15.86
C MET A 51 2.79 21.07 -16.28
N LEU A 52 3.41 20.18 -15.49
CA LEU A 52 4.74 19.65 -15.81
C LEU A 52 4.70 18.71 -17.02
N SER A 53 3.64 17.93 -17.23
CA SER A 53 3.49 17.06 -18.39
C SER A 53 3.39 17.84 -19.70
N GLN A 54 2.85 19.06 -19.65
CA GLN A 54 2.84 19.97 -20.80
C GLN A 54 4.22 20.59 -21.07
N LYS A 55 5.00 20.89 -20.02
CA LYS A 55 6.34 21.47 -20.15
C LYS A 55 7.41 20.46 -20.57
N HIS A 56 7.28 19.21 -20.11
CA HIS A 56 8.26 18.14 -20.29
C HIS A 56 7.62 16.88 -20.90
N PRO A 57 7.07 16.96 -22.12
CA PRO A 57 6.33 15.84 -22.73
C PRO A 57 7.22 14.61 -23.02
N TYR A 58 8.52 14.82 -23.26
CA TYR A 58 9.48 13.76 -23.57
C TYR A 58 10.28 13.27 -22.35
N GLU A 59 10.04 13.85 -21.18
CA GLU A 59 10.74 13.52 -19.93
C GLU A 59 9.73 13.12 -18.83
N PRO A 60 8.98 12.02 -19.02
CA PRO A 60 7.91 11.62 -18.11
C PRO A 60 8.36 11.42 -16.66
N TRP A 61 9.61 11.03 -16.44
CA TRP A 61 10.18 10.89 -15.10
C TRP A 61 10.19 12.20 -14.29
N LEU A 62 10.09 13.38 -14.93
CA LEU A 62 10.04 14.65 -14.20
C LEU A 62 8.68 14.92 -13.55
N TRP A 63 7.60 14.29 -14.03
CA TRP A 63 6.23 14.60 -13.61
C TRP A 63 5.37 13.39 -13.24
N ASP A 64 5.74 12.18 -13.66
CA ASP A 64 5.00 10.95 -13.34
C ASP A 64 5.07 10.64 -11.84
N HIS A 65 6.27 10.69 -11.26
CA HIS A 65 6.49 10.49 -9.84
C HIS A 65 7.65 11.36 -9.36
N SER A 66 7.66 11.74 -8.08
CA SER A 66 8.76 12.49 -7.46
C SER A 66 9.95 11.56 -7.20
N TRP A 67 10.59 11.11 -8.27
CA TRP A 67 11.73 10.21 -8.21
C TRP A 67 12.89 10.84 -7.44
N ARG A 68 13.58 10.01 -6.68
CA ARG A 68 14.78 10.37 -5.91
C ARG A 68 15.82 9.30 -6.16
N HIS A 69 17.09 9.66 -6.00
CA HIS A 69 18.19 8.70 -6.05
C HIS A 69 18.06 7.65 -4.94
N GLU A 70 17.48 8.03 -3.79
CA GLU A 70 17.14 7.09 -2.72
C GLU A 70 15.65 6.78 -2.77
N LEU A 71 15.31 5.56 -3.19
CA LEU A 71 13.96 5.03 -3.06
C LEU A 71 13.80 4.42 -1.67
N GLN A 72 12.72 4.80 -0.99
CA GLN A 72 12.42 4.32 0.34
C GLN A 72 11.27 3.33 0.27
N ASP A 73 11.36 2.27 1.05
CA ASP A 73 10.27 1.32 1.19
C ASP A 73 8.99 2.05 1.69
N GLN A 74 7.88 1.81 1.00
CA GLN A 74 6.57 2.38 1.32
C GLN A 74 5.94 1.80 2.59
N ARG A 75 6.47 0.68 3.12
CA ARG A 75 5.95 0.01 4.32
C ARG A 75 5.82 0.95 5.52
N LEU A 76 6.78 1.85 5.77
CA LEU A 76 6.67 2.78 6.90
C LEU A 76 5.47 3.71 6.75
N THR A 77 5.28 4.28 5.56
CA THR A 77 4.15 5.18 5.28
C THR A 77 2.83 4.42 5.38
N GLN A 78 2.77 3.19 4.84
CA GLN A 78 1.61 2.33 4.99
C GLN A 78 1.30 2.03 6.46
N LEU A 79 2.33 1.73 7.27
CA LEU A 79 2.19 1.47 8.70
C LEU A 79 1.69 2.69 9.46
N LEU A 80 2.24 3.88 9.16
CA LEU A 80 1.80 5.15 9.76
C LEU A 80 0.32 5.45 9.50
N VAL A 81 -0.22 5.03 8.36
CA VAL A 81 -1.65 5.17 8.04
C VAL A 81 -2.47 4.03 8.66
N SER A 82 -1.97 2.80 8.60
CA SER A 82 -2.70 1.61 9.06
C SER A 82 -2.90 1.55 10.58
N TRP A 83 -1.96 2.07 11.38
CA TRP A 83 -2.06 2.06 12.84
C TRP A 83 -3.23 2.90 13.37
N PRO A 84 -3.40 4.19 12.99
CA PRO A 84 -4.56 4.97 13.37
C PRO A 84 -5.88 4.31 12.95
N VAL A 85 -5.95 3.78 11.73
CA VAL A 85 -7.14 3.06 11.23
C VAL A 85 -7.44 1.85 12.10
N SER A 86 -6.42 1.04 12.42
CA SER A 86 -6.55 -0.14 13.28
C SER A 86 -7.03 0.22 14.68
N LEU A 87 -6.47 1.28 15.28
CA LEU A 87 -6.84 1.74 16.63
C LEU A 87 -8.28 2.27 16.68
N VAL A 88 -8.70 3.04 15.67
CA VAL A 88 -10.09 3.53 15.58
C VAL A 88 -11.06 2.36 15.43
N LEU A 89 -10.76 1.40 14.55
CA LEU A 89 -11.60 0.21 14.38
C LEU A 89 -11.68 -0.61 15.67
N LEU A 90 -10.55 -0.81 16.37
CA LEU A 90 -10.52 -1.52 17.65
C LEU A 90 -11.33 -0.80 18.73
N ALA A 91 -11.25 0.53 18.79
CA ALA A 91 -12.03 1.33 19.75
C ALA A 91 -13.54 1.24 19.46
N VAL A 92 -13.95 1.36 18.20
CA VAL A 92 -15.34 1.18 17.78
C VAL A 92 -15.83 -0.22 18.14
N LEU A 93 -15.02 -1.24 17.83
CA LEU A 93 -15.36 -2.63 18.10
C LEU A 93 -15.52 -2.91 19.60
N ALA A 94 -14.63 -2.34 20.43
CA ALA A 94 -14.71 -2.44 21.88
C ALA A 94 -15.99 -1.79 22.43
N VAL A 95 -16.37 -0.62 21.91
CA VAL A 95 -17.63 0.05 22.29
C VAL A 95 -18.83 -0.79 21.87
N VAL A 96 -18.84 -1.34 20.66
CA VAL A 96 -19.92 -2.23 20.17
C VAL A 96 -20.03 -3.48 21.04
N HIS A 97 -18.91 -4.12 21.37
CA HIS A 97 -18.88 -5.29 22.27
C HIS A 97 -19.40 -4.94 23.67
N TRP A 98 -18.98 -3.81 24.21
CA TRP A 98 -19.45 -3.34 25.50
C TRP A 98 -20.96 -3.09 25.52
N LEU A 99 -21.48 -2.41 24.50
CA LEU A 99 -22.92 -2.15 24.37
C LEU A 99 -23.71 -3.45 24.18
N PHE A 100 -23.20 -4.35 23.34
CA PHE A 100 -23.79 -5.66 23.12
C PHE A 100 -23.84 -6.47 24.42
N TYR A 101 -22.72 -6.59 25.13
CA TYR A 101 -22.63 -7.34 26.39
C TYR A 101 -23.53 -6.73 27.47
N SER A 102 -23.47 -5.41 27.66
CA SER A 102 -24.24 -4.73 28.70
C SER A 102 -25.75 -4.78 28.48
N ARG A 103 -26.24 -4.82 27.23
CA ARG A 103 -27.67 -4.83 26.91
C ARG A 103 -28.25 -6.23 26.74
N VAL A 104 -27.56 -7.09 26.01
CA VAL A 104 -28.09 -8.41 25.62
C VAL A 104 -28.01 -9.41 26.76
N PHE A 105 -26.89 -9.45 27.49
CA PHE A 105 -26.73 -10.39 28.60
C PHE A 105 -27.47 -9.95 29.87
N SER A 106 -27.68 -8.65 30.07
CA SER A 106 -28.44 -8.16 31.24
C SER A 106 -29.93 -8.47 31.16
N GLN A 107 -30.49 -8.66 29.95
CA GLN A 107 -31.91 -8.92 29.72
C GLN A 107 -32.29 -10.41 29.63
N GLY A 108 -31.33 -11.33 29.78
CA GLY A 108 -31.60 -12.77 29.77
C GLY A 108 -31.96 -13.37 28.39
N HIS A 109 -31.77 -12.63 27.30
CA HIS A 109 -32.04 -13.09 25.94
C HIS A 109 -30.87 -13.92 25.37
N VAL A 110 -30.73 -15.16 25.85
CA VAL A 110 -29.58 -16.02 25.52
C VAL A 110 -29.52 -16.38 24.03
N LEU A 111 -30.63 -16.80 23.41
CA LEU A 111 -30.61 -17.32 22.04
C LEU A 111 -30.40 -16.22 20.96
N PRO A 112 -31.18 -15.11 20.96
CA PRO A 112 -30.95 -14.02 20.01
C PRO A 112 -29.60 -13.34 20.22
N GLY A 113 -29.16 -13.26 21.48
CA GLY A 113 -27.84 -12.77 21.83
C GLY A 113 -26.73 -13.62 21.23
N ALA A 114 -26.81 -14.94 21.34
CA ALA A 114 -25.79 -15.84 20.78
C ALA A 114 -25.65 -15.67 19.25
N LEU A 115 -26.75 -15.53 18.51
CA LEU A 115 -26.72 -15.30 17.07
C LEU A 115 -26.04 -13.97 16.69
N LEU A 116 -26.39 -12.89 17.37
CA LEU A 116 -25.76 -11.58 17.14
C LEU A 116 -24.28 -11.59 17.55
N GLY A 117 -23.93 -12.30 18.62
CA GLY A 117 -22.54 -12.52 19.04
C GLY A 117 -21.72 -13.26 17.98
N LEU A 118 -22.30 -14.25 17.29
CA LEU A 118 -21.63 -14.95 16.19
C LEU A 118 -21.35 -14.01 15.00
N VAL A 119 -22.29 -13.11 14.69
CA VAL A 119 -22.09 -12.09 13.65
C VAL A 119 -20.96 -11.13 14.03
N LEU A 120 -20.94 -10.65 15.29
CA LEU A 120 -19.86 -9.79 15.79
C LEU A 120 -18.50 -10.49 15.72
N LEU A 121 -18.42 -11.77 16.12
CA LEU A 121 -17.21 -12.57 15.98
C LEU A 121 -16.73 -12.66 14.51
N GLY A 122 -17.66 -12.76 13.56
CA GLY A 122 -17.33 -12.70 12.13
C GLY A 122 -16.64 -11.38 11.74
N PHE A 123 -17.15 -10.25 12.23
CA PHE A 123 -16.52 -8.95 12.03
C PHE A 123 -15.14 -8.88 12.70
N ASP A 124 -14.97 -9.43 13.90
CA ASP A 124 -13.68 -9.49 14.61
C ASP A 124 -12.63 -10.23 13.79
N ILE A 125 -12.99 -11.39 13.26
CA ILE A 125 -12.10 -12.20 12.42
C ILE A 125 -11.70 -11.42 11.17
N ILE A 126 -12.64 -10.73 10.52
CA ILE A 126 -12.36 -9.93 9.32
C ILE A 126 -11.42 -8.78 9.66
N ILE A 127 -11.72 -7.99 10.71
CA ILE A 127 -10.88 -6.85 11.12
C ILE A 127 -9.49 -7.35 11.52
N PHE A 128 -9.41 -8.43 12.29
CA PHE A 128 -8.14 -9.01 12.72
C PHE A 128 -7.32 -9.49 11.52
N THR A 129 -7.90 -10.29 10.61
CA THR A 129 -7.16 -10.88 9.49
C THR A 129 -6.82 -9.90 8.38
N ARG A 130 -7.68 -8.91 8.11
CA ARG A 130 -7.51 -7.96 6.99
C ARG A 130 -6.83 -6.66 7.37
N VAL A 131 -6.92 -6.24 8.63
CA VAL A 131 -6.40 -4.93 9.07
C VAL A 131 -5.32 -5.10 10.13
N LEU A 132 -5.64 -5.71 11.27
CA LEU A 132 -4.71 -5.74 12.41
C LEU A 132 -3.52 -6.67 12.16
N GLY A 133 -3.75 -7.86 11.62
CA GLY A 133 -2.74 -8.87 11.33
C GLY A 133 -1.65 -8.34 10.40
N PRO A 134 -1.98 -7.83 9.20
CA PRO A 134 -1.00 -7.21 8.30
C PRO A 134 -0.26 -6.02 8.94
N THR A 135 -0.95 -5.20 9.73
CA THR A 135 -0.34 -4.04 10.43
C THR A 135 0.69 -4.50 11.47
N VAL A 136 0.36 -5.50 12.27
CA VAL A 136 1.26 -6.08 13.28
C VAL A 136 2.43 -6.78 12.62
N LEU A 137 2.18 -7.64 11.62
CA LEU A 137 3.24 -8.33 10.88
C LEU A 137 4.18 -7.37 10.15
N GLY A 138 3.63 -6.32 9.52
CA GLY A 138 4.42 -5.26 8.90
C GLY A 138 5.25 -4.50 9.91
N THR A 139 4.71 -4.22 11.10
CA THR A 139 5.46 -3.57 12.20
C THR A 139 6.60 -4.46 12.69
N LEU A 140 6.36 -5.76 12.89
CA LEU A 140 7.40 -6.72 13.26
C LEU A 140 8.49 -6.80 12.18
N ALA A 141 8.11 -6.80 10.91
CA ALA A 141 9.06 -6.77 9.79
C ALA A 141 9.88 -5.47 9.78
N LEU A 142 9.26 -4.32 10.00
CA LEU A 142 9.95 -3.03 10.10
C LEU A 142 10.91 -2.98 11.30
N LEU A 143 10.51 -3.51 12.46
CA LEU A 143 11.38 -3.60 13.65
C LEU A 143 12.56 -4.54 13.40
N ARG A 144 12.34 -5.66 12.71
CA ARG A 144 13.36 -6.68 12.44
C ARG A 144 14.38 -6.25 11.39
N PHE A 145 13.90 -5.74 10.26
CA PHE A 145 14.74 -5.41 9.10
C PHE A 145 15.17 -3.94 9.07
N GLY A 146 14.47 -3.09 9.83
CA GLY A 146 14.62 -1.65 9.76
C GLY A 146 14.00 -1.09 8.49
N ARG A 147 14.27 0.19 8.26
CA ARG A 147 13.91 0.85 7.01
C ARG A 147 14.89 0.43 5.92
N MET A 148 14.36 -0.09 4.82
CA MET A 148 15.15 -0.39 3.63
C MET A 148 15.15 0.79 2.66
N ARG A 149 16.30 1.00 2.02
CA ARG A 149 16.54 2.05 1.04
C ARG A 149 17.21 1.43 -0.16
N LEU A 150 16.78 1.82 -1.35
CA LEU A 150 17.41 1.43 -2.60
C LEU A 150 18.04 2.69 -3.23
N LEU A 151 19.35 2.71 -3.28
CA LEU A 151 20.14 3.76 -3.91
C LEU A 151 20.31 3.44 -5.39
N LEU A 152 19.84 4.37 -6.22
CA LEU A 152 19.95 4.32 -7.66
C LEU A 152 21.22 5.05 -8.12
N PRO A 153 21.90 4.56 -9.18
CA PRO A 153 23.06 5.23 -9.75
C PRO A 153 22.68 6.54 -10.47
N GLY A 154 21.42 6.69 -10.85
CA GLY A 154 20.87 7.86 -11.52
C GLY A 154 19.36 7.73 -11.72
N VAL A 155 18.72 8.83 -12.12
CA VAL A 155 17.31 8.86 -12.51
C VAL A 155 17.19 9.62 -13.83
N PRO A 156 16.59 9.03 -14.88
CA PRO A 156 15.97 7.70 -14.91
C PRO A 156 17.00 6.56 -15.00
N LEU A 157 16.53 5.32 -14.82
CA LEU A 157 17.24 4.14 -15.27
C LEU A 157 16.88 3.90 -16.75
N GLU A 158 17.88 3.82 -17.62
CA GLU A 158 17.67 3.70 -19.06
C GLU A 158 17.39 2.25 -19.47
N LEU A 159 16.38 2.03 -20.32
CA LEU A 159 16.14 0.71 -20.94
C LEU A 159 17.36 0.25 -21.76
N GLY A 160 17.59 -1.07 -21.79
CA GLY A 160 18.78 -1.67 -22.41
C GLY A 160 20.10 -1.47 -21.65
N SER A 161 20.10 -0.69 -20.56
CA SER A 161 21.31 -0.44 -19.79
C SER A 161 21.57 -1.51 -18.73
N ARG A 162 22.85 -1.74 -18.44
CA ARG A 162 23.29 -2.48 -17.26
C ARG A 162 23.67 -1.48 -16.18
N CYS A 163 23.09 -1.62 -15.01
CA CYS A 163 23.37 -0.74 -13.89
C CYS A 163 23.45 -1.52 -12.58
N GLN A 164 24.02 -0.90 -11.56
CA GLN A 164 24.11 -1.48 -10.23
C GLN A 164 23.36 -0.56 -9.26
N VAL A 165 22.37 -1.11 -8.57
CA VAL A 165 21.66 -0.41 -7.49
C VAL A 165 22.17 -0.95 -6.16
N HIS A 166 22.12 -0.12 -5.12
CA HIS A 166 22.61 -0.52 -3.81
C HIS A 166 21.47 -0.56 -2.80
N LEU A 167 21.27 -1.71 -2.17
CA LEU A 167 20.30 -1.88 -1.10
C LEU A 167 20.98 -1.60 0.25
N GLU A 168 20.47 -0.61 0.96
CA GLU A 168 20.83 -0.34 2.35
C GLU A 168 19.71 -0.82 3.28
N ALA A 169 20.11 -1.54 4.33
CA ALA A 169 19.21 -1.95 5.38
C ALA A 169 19.96 -2.04 6.71
N ARG A 170 19.31 -1.62 7.80
CA ARG A 170 19.96 -1.54 9.11
C ARG A 170 20.18 -2.92 9.76
N SER A 171 19.34 -3.90 9.44
CA SER A 171 19.33 -5.18 10.15
C SER A 171 18.89 -6.33 9.23
N LEU A 172 19.69 -6.63 8.22
CA LEU A 172 19.57 -7.87 7.43
C LEU A 172 20.60 -8.92 7.85
N ALA A 173 21.24 -8.73 9.01
CA ALA A 173 22.40 -9.48 9.48
C ALA A 173 22.17 -10.99 9.74
N ARG A 174 21.02 -11.56 9.38
CA ARG A 174 20.74 -13.00 9.44
C ARG A 174 20.24 -13.60 8.12
N MET A 175 20.24 -12.82 7.04
CA MET A 175 19.92 -13.34 5.70
C MET A 175 21.17 -13.90 5.07
N SER A 176 21.14 -15.15 4.63
CA SER A 176 22.21 -15.70 3.79
C SER A 176 22.05 -15.27 2.34
N ASN A 177 20.81 -15.34 1.83
CA ASN A 177 20.50 -15.04 0.45
C ASN A 177 19.28 -14.11 0.36
N VAL A 178 19.31 -13.22 -0.62
CA VAL A 178 18.16 -12.43 -1.05
C VAL A 178 17.81 -12.81 -2.48
N LYS A 179 16.57 -13.26 -2.69
CA LYS A 179 16.00 -13.45 -4.02
C LYS A 179 15.54 -12.10 -4.53
N VAL A 180 16.13 -11.70 -5.64
CA VAL A 180 15.86 -10.44 -6.33
C VAL A 180 15.09 -10.75 -7.59
N GLU A 181 14.00 -10.04 -7.82
CA GLU A 181 13.19 -10.23 -9.00
C GLU A 181 12.82 -8.87 -9.60
N LEU A 182 13.35 -8.62 -10.80
CA LEU A 182 13.00 -7.47 -11.61
C LEU A 182 11.76 -7.81 -12.43
N ARG A 183 10.68 -7.06 -12.22
CA ARG A 183 9.39 -7.28 -12.89
C ARG A 183 8.97 -6.05 -13.66
N ARG A 184 8.31 -6.27 -14.79
CA ARG A 184 7.49 -5.25 -15.45
C ARG A 184 6.04 -5.63 -15.28
N ILE A 185 5.29 -4.77 -14.63
CA ILE A 185 3.88 -4.98 -14.34
C ILE A 185 3.06 -4.03 -15.21
N ARG A 186 1.98 -4.54 -15.79
CA ARG A 186 0.96 -3.75 -16.46
C ARG A 186 -0.36 -3.96 -15.76
N GLU A 187 -1.03 -2.88 -15.37
CA GLU A 187 -2.30 -2.92 -14.66
C GLU A 187 -3.35 -2.12 -15.42
N TRP A 188 -4.58 -2.63 -15.45
CA TRP A 188 -5.71 -1.90 -16.01
C TRP A 188 -7.01 -2.32 -15.33
N ALA A 189 -8.00 -1.44 -15.39
CA ALA A 189 -9.36 -1.79 -15.01
C ALA A 189 -10.08 -2.42 -16.21
N GLU A 190 -10.64 -3.60 -16.02
CA GLU A 190 -11.50 -4.27 -16.98
C GLU A 190 -12.94 -4.26 -16.44
N THR A 191 -13.85 -3.69 -17.21
CA THR A 191 -15.28 -3.70 -16.89
C THR A 191 -15.97 -4.77 -17.73
N THR A 192 -16.46 -5.81 -17.07
CA THR A 192 -17.25 -6.89 -17.69
C THR A 192 -18.74 -6.72 -17.35
N GLY A 193 -19.63 -7.16 -18.24
CA GLY A 193 -21.08 -7.11 -18.06
C GLY A 193 -21.77 -5.93 -18.75
N CYS A 194 -23.10 -5.92 -18.73
CA CYS A 194 -23.94 -4.87 -19.33
C CYS A 194 -25.01 -4.41 -18.33
N GLY A 195 -25.42 -3.14 -18.41
CA GLY A 195 -26.44 -2.57 -17.52
C GLY A 195 -26.02 -2.53 -16.05
N ASP A 196 -26.92 -2.99 -15.17
CA ASP A 196 -26.76 -2.97 -13.71
C ASP A 196 -25.78 -4.04 -13.19
N GLU A 197 -25.36 -4.98 -14.03
CA GLU A 197 -24.41 -6.05 -13.69
C GLU A 197 -22.96 -5.72 -14.10
N ARG A 198 -22.61 -4.44 -14.22
CA ARG A 198 -21.24 -4.01 -14.53
C ARG A 198 -20.32 -4.29 -13.35
N LEU A 199 -19.39 -5.23 -13.53
CA LEU A 199 -18.31 -5.51 -12.61
C LEU A 199 -17.02 -4.90 -13.16
N THR A 200 -16.37 -4.03 -12.38
CA THR A 200 -15.03 -3.53 -12.71
C THR A 200 -14.00 -4.24 -11.85
N GLN A 201 -13.09 -4.96 -12.48
CA GLN A 201 -11.98 -5.66 -11.84
C GLN A 201 -10.64 -5.03 -12.23
N SER A 202 -9.70 -4.99 -11.29
CA SER A 202 -8.32 -4.62 -11.59
C SER A 202 -7.58 -5.87 -12.06
N VAL A 203 -7.03 -5.82 -13.26
CA VAL A 203 -6.24 -6.88 -13.87
C VAL A 203 -4.77 -6.47 -13.82
N THR A 204 -3.94 -7.36 -13.29
CA THR A 204 -2.48 -7.18 -13.21
C THR A 204 -1.82 -8.26 -14.07
N HIS A 205 -0.97 -7.85 -15.00
CA HIS A 205 -0.22 -8.74 -15.88
C HIS A 205 1.30 -8.49 -15.73
N ILE A 206 2.06 -9.57 -15.52
CA ILE A 206 3.52 -9.52 -15.45
C ILE A 206 4.06 -9.75 -16.86
N GLU A 207 4.52 -8.69 -17.51
CA GLU A 207 5.00 -8.74 -18.90
C GLU A 207 6.45 -9.19 -19.01
N HIS A 208 7.22 -8.95 -17.96
CA HIS A 208 8.61 -9.37 -17.86
C HIS A 208 8.91 -9.75 -16.41
N SER A 209 9.63 -10.84 -16.19
CA SER A 209 10.20 -11.18 -14.88
C SER A 209 11.58 -11.80 -15.08
N HIS A 210 12.56 -11.24 -14.37
CA HIS A 210 13.89 -11.80 -14.28
C HIS A 210 14.26 -11.96 -12.82
N THR A 211 14.55 -13.20 -12.41
CA THR A 211 14.84 -13.57 -11.04
C THR A 211 16.28 -14.04 -10.91
N TYR A 212 16.99 -13.55 -9.90
CA TYR A 212 18.29 -14.04 -9.51
C TYR A 212 18.45 -13.99 -7.98
N THR A 213 19.53 -14.57 -7.46
CA THR A 213 19.83 -14.60 -6.03
C THR A 213 21.17 -13.95 -5.77
N VAL A 214 21.25 -13.15 -4.71
CA VAL A 214 22.48 -12.50 -4.28
C VAL A 214 22.79 -12.93 -2.85
N ASP A 215 24.08 -13.20 -2.60
CA ASP A 215 24.60 -13.41 -1.26
C ASP A 215 24.47 -12.12 -0.44
N ALA A 216 23.82 -12.22 0.71
CA ALA A 216 23.59 -11.10 1.61
C ALA A 216 24.78 -10.85 2.57
N ALA A 217 25.93 -11.51 2.36
CA ALA A 217 27.15 -11.33 3.16
C ALA A 217 27.53 -9.86 3.38
N ALA A 218 27.44 -9.02 2.36
CA ALA A 218 27.76 -7.59 2.47
C ALA A 218 26.89 -6.85 3.52
N LEU A 219 25.63 -7.28 3.69
CA LEU A 219 24.72 -6.68 4.67
C LEU A 219 25.08 -7.07 6.11
N HIS A 220 25.70 -8.24 6.33
CA HIS A 220 26.22 -8.63 7.65
C HIS A 220 27.33 -7.68 8.10
N GLU A 221 28.13 -7.18 7.16
CA GLU A 221 29.22 -6.23 7.41
C GLU A 221 28.74 -4.78 7.53
N GLY A 222 27.43 -4.53 7.46
CA GLY A 222 26.87 -3.18 7.46
C GLY A 222 27.15 -2.39 6.18
N LYS A 223 27.55 -3.06 5.09
CA LYS A 223 27.76 -2.45 3.77
C LYS A 223 26.49 -2.55 2.94
N ALA A 224 26.33 -1.65 1.97
CA ALA A 224 25.23 -1.70 1.04
C ALA A 224 25.37 -2.92 0.10
N LEU A 225 24.28 -3.67 -0.11
CA LEU A 225 24.26 -4.81 -1.00
C LEU A 225 24.12 -4.34 -2.45
N ALA A 226 25.12 -4.65 -3.27
CA ALA A 226 25.09 -4.28 -4.67
C ALA A 226 24.27 -5.28 -5.48
N LEU A 227 23.24 -4.80 -6.18
CA LEU A 227 22.30 -5.59 -6.96
C LEU A 227 22.50 -5.24 -8.44
N PRO A 228 23.08 -6.13 -9.25
CA PRO A 228 23.22 -5.90 -10.69
C PRO A 228 21.85 -5.97 -11.36
N LEU A 229 21.48 -4.94 -12.12
CA LEU A 229 20.26 -4.90 -12.91
C LEU A 229 20.60 -4.87 -14.39
N GLU A 230 20.05 -5.82 -15.13
CA GLU A 230 20.04 -5.83 -16.59
C GLU A 230 18.64 -5.43 -17.05
N LEU A 231 18.50 -4.20 -17.52
CA LEU A 231 17.24 -3.71 -18.08
C LEU A 231 17.14 -4.18 -19.53
N PRO A 232 16.04 -4.82 -19.95
CA PRO A 232 15.93 -5.31 -21.31
C PRO A 232 15.89 -4.14 -22.29
N GLU A 233 16.35 -4.40 -23.51
CA GLU A 233 16.16 -3.47 -24.63
C GLU A 233 14.66 -3.31 -24.90
N GLY A 234 14.25 -2.08 -25.23
CA GLY A 234 12.86 -1.78 -25.50
C GLY A 234 12.64 -0.35 -25.95
N GLY A 235 11.52 -0.10 -26.61
CA GLY A 235 11.10 1.23 -27.03
C GLY A 235 10.35 2.01 -25.94
N PRO A 236 9.79 3.18 -26.29
CA PRO A 236 8.99 4.00 -25.40
C PRO A 236 7.87 3.24 -24.68
N GLU A 237 7.27 2.23 -25.34
CA GLU A 237 6.20 1.39 -24.81
C GLU A 237 6.62 0.49 -23.64
N HIS A 238 7.92 0.32 -23.40
CA HIS A 238 8.47 -0.41 -22.26
C HIS A 238 8.78 0.50 -21.05
N SER A 239 8.61 1.82 -21.21
CA SER A 239 8.82 2.79 -20.13
C SER A 239 7.78 2.65 -19.02
N THR A 240 8.13 3.17 -17.85
CA THR A 240 7.19 3.40 -16.76
C THR A 240 6.18 4.48 -17.15
N ALA A 241 4.90 4.23 -16.85
CA ALA A 241 3.76 5.10 -17.08
C ALA A 241 2.74 4.85 -15.95
N LEU A 242 2.87 5.54 -14.82
CA LEU A 242 2.05 5.27 -13.63
C LEU A 242 0.62 5.83 -13.75
N HIS A 243 0.41 6.90 -14.51
CA HIS A 243 -0.90 7.56 -14.64
C HIS A 243 -1.63 7.30 -15.97
N ALA A 244 -1.15 6.34 -16.77
CA ALA A 244 -1.85 5.92 -17.98
C ALA A 244 -3.11 5.09 -17.64
N SER A 245 -4.09 5.02 -18.56
CA SER A 245 -5.28 4.18 -18.38
C SER A 245 -4.95 2.69 -18.23
N ARG A 246 -3.86 2.27 -18.86
CA ARG A 246 -3.15 1.02 -18.59
C ARG A 246 -1.82 1.39 -17.97
N SER A 247 -1.76 1.43 -16.65
CA SER A 247 -0.52 1.75 -15.97
C SER A 247 0.50 0.66 -16.24
N CYS A 248 1.75 1.06 -16.39
CA CYS A 248 2.85 0.11 -16.51
C CYS A 248 4.05 0.61 -15.73
N HIS A 249 4.68 -0.28 -14.99
CA HIS A 249 5.82 0.12 -14.17
C HIS A 249 6.77 -1.04 -13.94
N TRP A 250 8.01 -0.67 -13.63
CA TRP A 250 9.05 -1.61 -13.26
C TRP A 250 9.16 -1.70 -11.75
N GLU A 251 9.34 -2.90 -11.24
CA GLU A 251 9.50 -3.18 -9.82
C GLU A 251 10.71 -4.06 -9.57
N LEU A 252 11.45 -3.74 -8.51
CA LEU A 252 12.44 -4.62 -7.92
C LEU A 252 11.83 -5.25 -6.66
N LYS A 253 11.47 -6.52 -6.77
CA LYS A 253 10.97 -7.31 -5.65
C LYS A 253 12.12 -8.02 -4.97
N LEU A 254 12.22 -7.88 -3.65
CA LEU A 254 13.18 -8.54 -2.80
C LEU A 254 12.46 -9.50 -1.87
N SER A 255 12.86 -10.76 -1.89
CA SER A 255 12.30 -11.79 -1.03
C SER A 255 13.39 -12.62 -0.36
N SER A 256 13.15 -13.04 0.88
CA SER A 256 14.04 -13.95 1.59
C SER A 256 13.26 -14.76 2.60
N GLU A 257 13.53 -16.06 2.65
CA GLU A 257 13.01 -16.98 3.64
C GLU A 257 13.94 -17.00 4.85
N VAL A 258 13.60 -16.21 5.87
CA VAL A 258 14.29 -16.25 7.16
C VAL A 258 13.31 -16.79 8.19
N SER A 259 13.78 -17.67 9.07
CA SER A 259 13.00 -18.22 10.17
C SER A 259 12.23 -17.11 10.91
N SER A 260 10.89 -17.21 10.95
CA SER A 260 9.86 -16.36 11.60
C SER A 260 9.34 -15.10 10.90
N VAL A 261 10.07 -14.46 9.97
CA VAL A 261 9.56 -13.27 9.25
C VAL A 261 10.11 -13.28 7.83
N HIS A 262 9.22 -13.34 6.85
CA HIS A 262 9.60 -13.28 5.43
C HIS A 262 9.90 -11.82 5.05
N LEU A 263 11.03 -11.62 4.36
CA LEU A 263 11.25 -10.39 3.63
C LEU A 263 10.42 -10.45 2.35
N ASP A 264 9.63 -9.42 2.10
CA ASP A 264 8.82 -9.31 0.87
C ASP A 264 8.61 -7.82 0.53
N THR A 265 9.67 -7.19 0.04
CA THR A 265 9.67 -5.75 -0.23
C THR A 265 9.73 -5.48 -1.71
N THR A 266 9.06 -4.41 -2.13
CA THR A 266 8.99 -4.01 -3.54
C THR A 266 9.37 -2.55 -3.67
N PHE A 267 10.27 -2.25 -4.61
CA PHE A 267 10.62 -0.89 -5.01
C PHE A 267 10.16 -0.64 -6.43
N VAL A 268 9.32 0.38 -6.66
CA VAL A 268 9.00 0.83 -8.02
C VAL A 268 10.20 1.60 -8.57
N LEU A 269 10.68 1.23 -9.76
CA LEU A 269 11.88 1.77 -10.38
C LEU A 269 11.54 2.82 -11.45
N PRO A 270 12.33 3.91 -11.58
CA PRO A 270 12.16 4.91 -12.63
C PRO A 270 12.78 4.44 -13.95
N VAL A 271 12.26 3.38 -14.56
CA VAL A 271 12.79 2.86 -15.83
C VAL A 271 12.09 3.54 -17.00
N TYR A 272 12.85 4.23 -17.86
CA TYR A 272 12.32 4.99 -18.99
C TYR A 272 13.19 4.85 -20.23
N TYR A 273 12.55 4.98 -21.40
CA TYR A 273 13.23 5.18 -22.67
C TYR A 273 13.75 6.62 -22.77
N VAL A 274 15.03 6.79 -23.09
CA VAL A 274 15.67 8.11 -23.27
C VAL A 274 16.14 8.23 -24.72
N VAL A 275 15.67 9.26 -25.42
CA VAL A 275 16.06 9.51 -26.82
C VAL A 275 17.47 10.10 -26.85
N GLY A 276 18.39 9.46 -27.57
CA GLY A 276 19.76 9.96 -27.76
C GLY A 276 20.70 9.60 -26.61
N GLY A 277 20.68 8.32 -26.21
CA GLY A 277 21.42 7.73 -25.10
C GLY A 277 22.71 8.45 -24.72
N HIS A 278 22.90 8.66 -23.42
CA HIS A 278 23.95 9.53 -22.90
C HIS A 278 25.31 9.21 -23.55
N PRO A 279 25.94 10.14 -24.30
CA PRO A 279 27.16 9.86 -25.06
C PRO A 279 28.37 9.49 -24.19
N ALA A 280 28.22 9.54 -22.86
CA ALA A 280 29.26 9.25 -21.87
C ALA A 280 29.52 7.74 -21.62
N ARG A 281 28.89 6.81 -22.33
CA ARG A 281 29.05 5.35 -22.12
C ARG A 281 29.62 4.56 -23.30
N ALA A 282 30.18 5.24 -24.30
CA ALA A 282 30.88 4.61 -25.42
C ALA A 282 32.40 4.44 -25.20
N SER A 283 32.89 4.52 -23.96
CA SER A 283 34.31 4.35 -23.61
C SER A 283 34.58 3.10 -22.78
#